data_AF-A0A931QDK4-F1
#
_entry.id   AF-A0A931QDK4-F1
#
_cell.length_a   1.000
_cell.length_b   1.000
_cell.length_c   1.000
_cell.angle_alpha   90.00
_cell.angle_beta   90.00
_cell.angle_gamma   90.00
#
_symmetry.space_group_name_H-M   'P 1'
#
loop_
_entity.id
_entity.type
_entity.pdbx_description
1 polymer ?
#
loop_
_entity_poly.entity_id
_entity_poly.type
_entity_poly.pdbx_seq_one_letter_code
_entity_poly.pdbx_strand_id
1 'polypeptide(L)'
;ISEKDAKEIGIVDNDWVEAYNDHGVTVTRAIVSARIPPGICIIYHAPERTVSVPKSPMRGNKRAGGHNSPTRIHLKPSLMVGGYGQFTYAFNYWGPTGVNRDTFILVRKLPGKPEF
;
A
#
# COMPACT_ATOMS: atom_id res chain seq x y z
N ILE A 1 3.28 1.84 -11.67
CA ILE A 1 1.94 1.89 -12.30
C ILE A 1 2.07 1.63 -13.79
N SER A 2 1.00 1.22 -14.47
CA SER A 2 1.03 1.01 -15.93
C SER A 2 1.08 2.35 -16.68
N GLU A 3 1.53 2.33 -17.94
CA GLU A 3 1.53 3.51 -18.81
C GLU A 3 0.11 4.02 -19.10
N LYS A 4 -0.86 3.11 -19.20
CA LYS A 4 -2.28 3.46 -19.45
C LYS A 4 -2.87 4.19 -18.25
N ASP A 5 -2.72 3.63 -17.06
CA ASP A 5 -3.24 4.25 -15.82
C ASP A 5 -2.55 5.60 -15.59
N ALA A 6 -1.23 5.68 -15.77
CA ALA A 6 -0.47 6.92 -15.61
C ALA A 6 -0.95 8.03 -16.56
N LYS A 7 -1.21 7.69 -17.83
CA LYS A 7 -1.73 8.63 -18.82
C LYS A 7 -3.13 9.11 -18.48
N GLU A 8 -4.01 8.23 -17.99
CA GLU A 8 -5.38 8.56 -17.61
C GLU A 8 -5.43 9.58 -16.45
N ILE A 9 -4.56 9.43 -15.46
CA ILE A 9 -4.49 10.30 -14.28
C ILE A 9 -3.44 11.43 -14.39
N GLY A 10 -2.83 11.62 -15.56
CA GLY A 10 -1.88 12.72 -15.83
C GLY A 10 -0.57 12.65 -15.03
N ILE A 11 -0.09 11.44 -14.73
CA ILE A 11 1.16 11.19 -14.01
C ILE A 11 2.28 10.89 -15.00
N VAL A 12 3.40 11.60 -14.86
CA VAL A 12 4.63 11.34 -15.59
C VAL A 12 5.56 10.48 -14.72
N ASP A 13 6.48 9.76 -15.35
CA ASP A 13 7.48 9.01 -14.61
C ASP A 13 8.23 9.91 -13.60
N ASN A 14 8.48 9.36 -12.42
CA ASN A 14 9.12 10.03 -11.28
C ASN A 14 8.31 11.19 -10.64
N ASP A 15 7.06 11.44 -11.06
CA ASP A 15 6.16 12.37 -10.37
C ASP A 15 5.85 11.92 -8.94
N TRP A 16 5.57 12.88 -8.06
CA TRP A 16 5.07 12.61 -6.71
C TRP A 16 3.59 12.24 -6.75
N VAL A 17 3.25 11.15 -6.05
CA VAL A 17 1.91 10.59 -6.02
C VAL A 17 1.50 10.25 -4.59
N GLU A 18 0.21 10.41 -4.33
CA GLU A 18 -0.45 9.94 -3.12
C GLU A 18 -1.24 8.67 -3.43
N ALA A 19 -0.92 7.61 -2.71
CA ALA A 19 -1.66 6.36 -2.65
C ALA A 19 -2.39 6.30 -1.31
N TYR A 20 -3.72 6.23 -1.31
CA TYR A 20 -4.50 6.29 -0.08
C TYR A 20 -5.78 5.46 -0.12
N ASN A 21 -6.31 5.16 1.06
CA ASN A 21 -7.64 4.61 1.29
C ASN A 21 -8.12 5.01 2.70
N ASP A 22 -9.18 4.36 3.19
CA ASP A 22 -9.77 4.64 4.50
C ASP A 22 -8.81 4.38 5.68
N HIS A 23 -7.77 3.57 5.50
CA HIS A 23 -6.84 3.19 6.56
C HIS A 23 -5.64 4.13 6.65
N GLY A 24 -5.18 4.67 5.52
CA GLY A 24 -4.04 5.56 5.53
C GLY A 24 -3.57 6.01 4.15
N VAL A 25 -2.48 6.77 4.17
CA VAL A 25 -1.87 7.40 2.99
C VAL A 25 -0.37 7.17 2.96
N THR A 26 0.13 6.95 1.74
CA THR A 26 1.54 6.81 1.39
C THR A 26 1.84 7.82 0.29
N VAL A 27 2.90 8.60 0.46
CA VAL A 27 3.40 9.49 -0.60
C VAL A 27 4.68 8.88 -1.13
N THR A 28 4.76 8.68 -2.44
CA THR A 28 5.93 8.10 -3.10
C THR A 28 6.10 8.70 -4.49
N ARG A 29 7.20 8.36 -5.17
CA ARG A 29 7.39 8.68 -6.58
C ARG A 29 6.82 7.57 -7.46
N ALA A 30 6.17 7.94 -8.54
CA ALA A 30 5.68 7.01 -9.54
C ALA A 30 6.84 6.42 -10.34
N ILE A 31 6.77 5.12 -10.60
CA ILE A 31 7.53 4.47 -11.67
C ILE A 31 6.52 4.00 -12.70
N VAL A 32 6.58 4.57 -13.89
CA VAL A 32 5.71 4.21 -15.01
C VAL A 32 6.40 3.13 -15.82
N SER A 33 5.73 1.99 -16.03
CA SER A 33 6.34 0.86 -16.73
C SER A 33 5.31 0.05 -17.52
N ALA A 34 5.65 -0.25 -18.78
CA ALA A 34 4.90 -1.17 -19.63
C ALA A 34 4.71 -2.58 -19.05
N ARG A 35 5.58 -3.01 -18.10
CA ARG A 35 5.49 -4.35 -17.48
C ARG A 35 4.34 -4.49 -16.50
N ILE A 36 3.80 -3.38 -16.01
CA ILE A 36 2.72 -3.38 -15.03
C ILE A 36 1.39 -3.43 -15.80
N PRO A 37 0.52 -4.43 -15.56
CA PRO A 37 -0.79 -4.46 -16.17
C PRO A 37 -1.68 -3.31 -15.66
N PRO A 38 -2.60 -2.79 -16.49
CA PRO A 38 -3.56 -1.76 -16.07
C PRO A 38 -4.40 -2.19 -14.88
N GLY A 39 -4.79 -1.23 -14.04
CA GLY A 39 -5.60 -1.45 -12.84
C GLY A 39 -4.83 -2.02 -11.64
N ILE A 40 -3.52 -2.25 -11.77
CA ILE A 40 -2.68 -2.73 -10.66
C ILE A 40 -1.55 -1.73 -10.38
N CYS A 41 -1.35 -1.48 -9.09
CA CYS A 41 -0.22 -0.74 -8.55
C CYS A 41 0.66 -1.68 -7.74
N ILE A 42 1.98 -1.60 -7.93
CA ILE A 42 2.95 -2.35 -7.11
C ILE A 42 3.78 -1.35 -6.32
N ILE A 43 3.66 -1.42 -5.00
CA ILE A 43 4.61 -0.82 -4.06
C ILE A 43 5.47 -1.96 -3.54
N TYR A 44 6.76 -1.95 -3.87
CA TYR A 44 7.69 -2.97 -3.37
C TYR A 44 7.74 -2.92 -1.84
N HIS A 45 7.86 -4.10 -1.22
CA HIS A 45 7.67 -4.26 0.21
C HIS A 45 8.78 -3.58 1.02
N ALA A 46 8.39 -3.01 2.17
CA ALA A 46 9.27 -2.47 3.20
C ALA A 46 10.24 -1.32 2.81
N PRO A 47 9.84 -0.30 2.02
CA PRO A 47 10.57 0.96 2.04
C PRO A 47 10.44 1.61 3.41
N GLU A 48 11.56 2.03 3.98
CA GLU A 48 11.57 2.65 5.29
C GLU A 48 10.98 4.07 5.24
N ARG A 49 10.38 4.50 6.35
CA ARG A 49 9.76 5.82 6.47
C ARG A 49 10.76 6.94 6.74
N THR A 50 12.04 6.64 6.95
CA THR A 50 13.06 7.59 7.40
C THR A 50 13.61 8.44 6.26
N VAL A 51 13.67 7.92 5.04
CA VAL A 51 14.31 8.58 3.88
C VAL A 51 13.27 8.94 2.82
N SER A 52 13.35 10.15 2.26
CA SER A 52 12.57 10.59 1.09
C SER A 52 11.04 10.44 1.21
N VAL A 53 10.49 10.53 2.42
CA VAL A 53 9.04 10.54 2.67
C VAL A 53 8.56 11.96 3.01
N PRO A 54 7.85 12.65 2.09
CA PRO A 54 7.30 13.97 2.33
C PRO A 54 6.04 13.92 3.21
N LYS A 55 5.53 15.10 3.56
CA LYS A 55 4.24 15.33 4.21
C LYS A 55 3.11 15.10 3.23
N SER A 56 2.01 14.56 3.74
CA SER A 56 0.78 14.34 2.96
C SER A 56 -0.23 15.46 3.26
N PRO A 57 -0.66 16.23 2.25
CA PRO A 57 -1.77 17.18 2.38
C PRO A 57 -3.05 16.52 2.90
N MET A 58 -3.31 15.28 2.48
CA MET A 58 -4.46 14.50 2.92
C MET A 58 -4.44 14.14 4.41
N ARG A 59 -3.26 14.16 5.03
CA ARG A 59 -3.06 13.87 6.44
C ARG A 59 -2.81 15.13 7.28
N GLY A 60 -3.31 16.29 6.84
CA GLY A 60 -3.12 17.56 7.53
C GLY A 60 -1.64 17.94 7.65
N ASN A 61 -0.88 17.79 6.57
CA ASN A 61 0.56 18.07 6.47
C ASN A 61 1.44 17.29 7.46
N LYS A 62 0.97 16.13 7.94
CA LYS A 62 1.79 15.18 8.68
C LYS A 62 2.61 14.31 7.73
N ARG A 63 3.76 13.83 8.20
CA ARG A 63 4.63 12.93 7.44
C ARG A 63 3.85 11.72 6.92
N ALA A 64 3.94 11.45 5.62
CA ALA A 64 3.21 10.35 4.99
C ALA A 64 3.60 8.99 5.57
N GLY A 65 2.74 8.00 5.33
CA GLY A 65 2.94 6.63 5.76
C GLY A 65 3.89 5.83 4.87
N GLY A 66 4.06 4.56 5.20
CA GLY A 66 4.79 3.58 4.37
C GLY A 66 3.82 2.67 3.63
N HIS A 67 4.32 1.61 2.99
CA HIS A 67 3.49 0.68 2.21
C HIS A 67 2.38 -0.03 3.01
N ASN A 68 2.56 -0.24 4.33
CA ASN A 68 1.55 -0.84 5.20
C ASN A 68 0.52 0.17 5.74
N SER A 69 0.70 1.48 5.52
CA SER A 69 -0.26 2.48 5.98
C SER A 69 -1.66 2.34 5.40
N PRO A 70 -1.85 1.99 4.11
CA PRO A 70 -3.17 1.65 3.59
C PRO A 70 -3.66 0.23 3.94
N THR A 71 -2.86 -0.61 4.61
CA THR A 71 -3.24 -2.00 4.89
C THR A 71 -3.92 -2.14 6.25
N ARG A 72 -4.82 -3.13 6.37
CA ARG A 72 -5.47 -3.51 7.63
C ARG A 72 -5.44 -5.02 7.81
N ILE A 73 -5.33 -5.48 9.06
CA ILE A 73 -5.38 -6.89 9.41
C ILE A 73 -6.79 -7.42 9.18
N HIS A 74 -6.92 -8.45 8.36
CA HIS A 74 -8.14 -9.22 8.15
C HIS A 74 -7.93 -10.65 8.63
N LEU A 75 -8.75 -11.08 9.59
CA LEU A 75 -8.69 -12.43 10.15
C LEU A 75 -9.68 -13.32 9.42
N LYS A 76 -9.22 -14.50 9.00
CA LYS A 76 -10.09 -15.52 8.39
C LYS A 76 -10.49 -16.53 9.47
N PRO A 77 -11.79 -16.66 9.82
CA PRO A 77 -12.24 -17.57 10.88
C PRO A 77 -11.80 -19.02 10.70
N SER A 78 -11.69 -19.50 9.45
CA SER A 78 -11.20 -20.86 9.16
C SER A 78 -9.77 -21.11 9.66
N LEU A 79 -8.95 -20.06 9.81
CA LEU A 79 -7.59 -20.15 10.34
C LEU A 79 -7.52 -19.96 11.85
N MET A 80 -8.66 -19.81 12.52
CA MET A 80 -8.77 -19.66 13.98
C MET A 80 -9.32 -20.91 14.67
N VAL A 81 -9.64 -21.95 13.91
CA VAL A 81 -10.06 -23.26 14.45
C VAL A 81 -8.95 -23.82 15.34
N GLY A 82 -9.31 -24.51 16.42
CA GLY A 82 -8.35 -25.11 17.35
C GLY A 82 -8.89 -26.38 17.98
N GLY A 83 -8.00 -27.25 18.46
CA GLY A 83 -8.37 -28.47 19.18
C GLY A 83 -9.01 -29.56 18.29
N TYR A 84 -8.74 -29.53 16.98
CA TYR A 84 -9.34 -30.47 16.03
C TYR A 84 -8.27 -31.16 15.17
N GLY A 85 -7.61 -32.16 15.73
CA GLY A 85 -6.58 -32.94 15.04
C GLY A 85 -5.42 -32.05 14.58
N GLN A 86 -5.13 -32.05 13.27
CA GLN A 86 -4.12 -31.17 12.66
C GLN A 86 -4.43 -29.68 12.80
N PHE A 87 -5.68 -29.31 13.04
CA PHE A 87 -6.09 -27.92 13.30
C PHE A 87 -6.01 -27.61 14.79
N THR A 88 -4.79 -27.68 15.32
CA THR A 88 -4.47 -27.38 16.72
C THR A 88 -3.34 -26.37 16.75
N TYR A 89 -3.50 -25.32 17.56
CA TYR A 89 -2.50 -24.27 17.68
C TYR A 89 -1.16 -24.83 18.19
N ALA A 90 -0.08 -24.44 17.52
CA ALA A 90 1.28 -24.51 18.04
C ALA A 90 2.06 -23.32 17.46
N PHE A 91 3.13 -22.92 18.15
CA PHE A 91 3.91 -21.73 17.77
C PHE A 91 4.41 -21.83 16.33
N ASN A 92 4.03 -20.86 15.49
CA ASN A 92 4.29 -20.82 14.04
C ASN A 92 3.80 -22.02 13.21
N TYR A 93 2.94 -22.88 13.78
CA TYR A 93 2.34 -24.03 13.06
C TYR A 93 0.94 -23.72 12.52
N TRP A 94 0.06 -23.16 13.36
CA TRP A 94 -1.34 -22.92 13.00
C TRP A 94 -1.85 -21.59 13.57
N GLY A 95 -2.57 -20.82 12.76
CA GLY A 95 -3.16 -19.55 13.16
C GLY A 95 -3.50 -18.62 11.98
N PRO A 96 -4.15 -17.48 12.26
CA PRO A 96 -4.49 -16.50 11.22
C PRO A 96 -3.24 -15.85 10.61
N THR A 97 -3.30 -15.62 9.29
CA THR A 97 -2.21 -15.04 8.50
C THR A 97 -2.41 -13.54 8.23
N GLY A 98 -1.33 -12.77 8.15
CA GLY A 98 -1.36 -11.34 7.79
C GLY A 98 -1.49 -11.09 6.28
N VAL A 99 -2.63 -11.47 5.68
CA VAL A 99 -2.90 -11.25 4.25
C VAL A 99 -3.08 -9.75 3.94
N ASN A 100 -2.58 -9.29 2.79
CA ASN A 100 -2.59 -7.87 2.43
C ASN A 100 -2.82 -7.55 0.94
N ARG A 101 -2.87 -8.55 0.05
CA ARG A 101 -2.91 -8.33 -1.41
C ARG A 101 -4.28 -7.91 -1.94
N ASP A 102 -5.34 -8.16 -1.19
CA ASP A 102 -6.71 -7.72 -1.50
C ASP A 102 -6.95 -6.22 -1.24
N THR A 103 -5.91 -5.47 -0.84
CA THR A 103 -6.01 -4.05 -0.51
C THR A 103 -6.15 -3.21 -1.77
N PHE A 104 -7.23 -2.45 -1.88
CA PHE A 104 -7.41 -1.43 -2.90
C PHE A 104 -7.03 -0.05 -2.38
N ILE A 105 -6.52 0.78 -3.29
CA ILE A 105 -6.11 2.16 -3.04
C ILE A 105 -6.53 3.05 -4.20
N LEU A 106 -6.72 4.32 -3.89
CA LEU A 106 -6.81 5.38 -4.89
C LEU A 106 -5.42 5.99 -5.06
N VAL A 107 -5.05 6.26 -6.31
CA VAL A 107 -3.78 6.92 -6.67
C VAL A 107 -4.09 8.26 -7.29
N ARG A 108 -3.46 9.31 -6.79
CA ARG A 108 -3.55 10.66 -7.36
C ARG A 108 -2.18 11.34 -7.43
N LYS A 109 -2.04 12.30 -8.32
CA LYS A 109 -0.87 13.19 -8.34
C LYS A 109 -0.85 14.06 -7.08
N LEU A 110 0.33 14.22 -6.47
CA LEU A 110 0.50 15.09 -5.30
C LEU A 110 0.25 16.56 -5.73
N PRO A 111 -0.60 17.32 -5.02
CA PRO A 111 -0.79 18.73 -5.33
C PRO A 111 0.43 19.53 -4.88
N GLY A 112 1.03 20.29 -5.81
CA GLY A 112 2.15 21.17 -5.52
C GLY A 112 3.50 20.45 -5.40
N LYS A 113 4.47 21.13 -4.77
CA LYS A 113 5.81 20.57 -4.52
C LYS A 113 5.80 19.76 -3.22
N PRO A 114 6.59 18.67 -3.13
CA PRO A 114 6.70 17.90 -1.89
C PRO A 114 7.29 18.74 -0.77
N GLU A 115 6.65 18.74 0.39
CA GLU A 115 7.16 19.33 1.62
C GLU A 115 7.70 18.23 2.54
N PHE A 116 8.88 18.43 3.13
CA PHE A 116 9.49 17.46 4.04
C PHE A 116 9.31 17.86 5.51
#